data_AF-A0A812VXX7-F1
#
_entry.id   AF-A0A812VXX7-F1
#
_cell.length_a   1.000
_cell.length_b   1.000
_cell.length_c   1.000
_cell.angle_alpha   90.00
_cell.angle_beta   90.00
_cell.angle_gamma   90.00
#
_symmetry.space_group_name_H-M   'P 1'
#
loop_
_entity.id
_entity.type
_entity.pdbx_description
1 polymer ?
#
loop_
_entity_poly.entity_id
_entity_poly.type
_entity_poly.pdbx_seq_one_letter_code
_entity_poly.pdbx_strand_id
1 'polypeptide(L)'
;MMSAFLLLALFSDCLLTVVAMPLEGSTQCPCVNHTDSSYGRGCRAHDINGSHYPQCLSAEPPKWCDDHWCYVDRSNCDVTNEISASEGAEKYWSYTTCGYRDLFSLANITESIRGQTLRVLFISNTGGWKGNYCSELGQICVNQRGRGPTQRIIDTLTNSAGFRIEQQQDVGSSQNFGVSGSLGADGQGMGFVDICGCSMVMLPRRTDASPFITMWSEPVIMVGPTRLEQPSDDFVSMLGRAFRPFSPSLWGTVLVMALSISFLITLLEKGEGGQFQELERVDTFGAGLFTAFFSLVTFEVQFQPQTVGGRILTLGLSFMLVLLVSGYTATLASFLVVEKRLTSPIDSLDDAIRLSYKVGTGFRSPPNLKP
;
A
#
# COMPACT_ATOMS: atom_id res chain seq x y z
N MET A 1 -52.53 13.30 -14.35
CA MET A 1 -52.48 14.47 -13.45
C MET A 1 -51.59 14.12 -12.26
N MET A 2 -50.59 14.97 -11.99
CA MET A 2 -49.67 14.98 -10.84
C MET A 2 -48.67 13.82 -10.68
N SER A 3 -47.50 13.98 -11.30
CA SER A 3 -46.18 13.76 -10.65
C SER A 3 -45.06 14.05 -11.65
N ALA A 4 -44.70 15.33 -11.81
CA ALA A 4 -43.57 15.76 -12.64
C ALA A 4 -43.12 17.21 -12.31
N PHE A 5 -43.08 17.60 -11.02
CA PHE A 5 -42.80 18.99 -10.64
C PHE A 5 -41.82 19.18 -9.47
N LEU A 6 -40.89 18.23 -9.23
CA LEU A 6 -39.97 18.33 -8.10
C LEU A 6 -38.50 17.98 -8.41
N LEU A 7 -37.97 18.42 -9.56
CA LEU A 7 -36.57 18.16 -9.92
C LEU A 7 -35.87 19.27 -10.72
N LEU A 8 -36.34 20.52 -10.63
CA LEU A 8 -35.80 21.64 -11.42
C LEU A 8 -35.48 22.90 -10.59
N ALA A 9 -35.03 22.74 -9.34
CA ALA A 9 -34.70 23.88 -8.47
C ALA A 9 -33.33 23.76 -7.78
N LEU A 10 -32.31 23.15 -8.42
CA LEU A 10 -30.94 23.09 -7.85
C LEU A 10 -29.80 23.38 -8.86
N PHE A 11 -30.08 24.00 -10.00
CA PHE A 11 -29.02 24.36 -10.98
C PHE A 11 -29.24 25.73 -11.62
N SER A 12 -29.45 26.78 -10.81
CA SER A 12 -29.56 28.15 -11.35
C SER A 12 -28.80 29.22 -10.56
N ASP A 13 -27.78 28.85 -9.79
CA ASP A 13 -26.87 29.81 -9.14
C ASP A 13 -25.41 29.37 -9.28
N CYS A 14 -24.97 29.16 -10.52
CA CYS A 14 -23.55 29.14 -10.85
C CYS A 14 -23.25 30.20 -11.90
N LEU A 15 -23.72 31.44 -11.64
CA LEU A 15 -23.03 32.60 -12.17
C LEU A 15 -21.74 32.71 -11.36
N LEU A 16 -20.61 32.37 -11.97
CA LEU A 16 -19.29 32.70 -11.46
C LEU A 16 -19.16 34.23 -11.37
N THR A 17 -19.62 34.82 -10.27
CA THR A 17 -18.83 35.89 -9.67
C THR A 17 -17.54 35.22 -9.20
N VAL A 18 -16.44 35.50 -9.90
CA VAL A 18 -15.09 35.30 -9.38
C VAL A 18 -14.94 36.23 -8.18
N VAL A 19 -15.56 35.87 -7.05
CA VAL A 19 -15.08 36.35 -5.76
C VAL A 19 -13.79 35.57 -5.60
N ALA A 20 -12.66 36.25 -5.84
CA ALA A 20 -11.36 35.74 -5.49
C ALA A 20 -11.45 35.29 -4.03
N MET A 21 -11.54 33.98 -3.81
CA MET A 21 -11.31 33.43 -2.48
C MET A 21 -9.95 33.99 -2.08
N PRO A 22 -9.81 34.69 -0.93
CA PRO A 22 -8.49 35.02 -0.45
C PRO A 22 -7.76 33.70 -0.35
N LEU A 23 -6.70 33.55 -1.14
CA LEU A 23 -5.82 32.40 -1.11
C LEU A 23 -5.48 32.18 0.36
N GLU A 24 -5.70 30.99 0.92
CA GLU A 24 -5.58 30.76 2.37
C GLU A 24 -4.25 31.32 2.92
N GLY A 25 -3.17 31.25 2.13
CA GLY A 25 -1.87 31.84 2.44
C GLY A 25 -1.87 33.36 2.64
N SER A 26 -2.70 34.13 1.92
CA SER A 26 -2.79 35.60 2.04
C SER A 26 -3.40 36.07 3.38
N THR A 27 -4.20 35.22 4.03
CA THR A 27 -4.77 35.52 5.36
C THR A 27 -3.78 35.26 6.48
N GLN A 28 -2.91 34.26 6.31
CA GLN A 28 -1.86 33.87 7.28
C GLN A 28 -0.55 34.63 7.07
N CYS A 29 -0.38 35.25 5.89
CA CYS A 29 0.79 36.00 5.51
C CYS A 29 0.41 37.06 4.47
N PRO A 30 0.09 38.30 4.88
CA PRO A 30 -0.33 39.33 3.94
C PRO A 30 0.88 39.95 3.22
N CYS A 31 0.71 40.22 1.92
CA CYS A 31 1.71 40.94 1.14
C CYS A 31 1.90 42.38 1.63
N VAL A 32 3.14 42.85 1.67
CA VAL A 32 3.46 44.24 2.02
C VAL A 32 2.97 45.19 0.93
N ASN A 33 2.18 46.20 1.31
CA ASN A 33 1.63 47.23 0.42
C ASN A 33 1.01 46.68 -0.88
N HIS A 34 0.00 45.82 -0.75
CA HIS A 34 -0.71 45.19 -1.89
C HIS A 34 -1.32 46.18 -2.92
N THR A 35 -1.47 47.45 -2.57
CA THR A 35 -1.99 48.51 -3.45
C THR A 35 -0.93 49.11 -4.39
N ASP A 36 0.35 48.86 -4.14
CA ASP A 36 1.47 49.31 -4.95
C ASP A 36 1.74 48.29 -6.09
N SER A 37 2.08 48.78 -7.28
CA SER A 37 2.40 47.94 -8.45
C SER A 37 3.90 47.69 -8.63
N SER A 38 4.73 48.16 -7.69
CA SER A 38 6.17 47.93 -7.70
C SER A 38 6.52 46.44 -7.57
N TYR A 39 7.69 46.04 -8.04
CA TYR A 39 8.17 44.66 -8.03
C TYR A 39 8.08 44.02 -6.64
N GLY A 40 7.43 42.86 -6.55
CA GLY A 40 7.20 42.14 -5.30
C GLY A 40 6.15 42.75 -4.38
N ARG A 41 5.35 43.74 -4.81
CA ARG A 41 4.22 44.28 -4.03
C ARG A 41 2.88 43.73 -4.54
N GLY A 42 2.19 43.01 -3.66
CA GLY A 42 0.98 42.25 -4.01
C GLY A 42 1.28 41.01 -4.86
N CYS A 43 0.31 40.11 -4.96
CA CYS A 43 0.45 38.87 -5.73
C CYS A 43 0.47 39.15 -7.23
N ARG A 44 1.68 39.21 -7.81
CA ARG A 44 1.94 39.49 -9.24
C ARG A 44 2.97 38.49 -9.77
N ALA A 45 2.92 38.22 -11.08
CA ALA A 45 3.90 37.37 -11.77
C ALA A 45 5.33 37.80 -11.42
N HIS A 46 6.25 36.83 -11.29
CA HIS A 46 7.60 37.15 -10.82
C HIS A 46 8.33 38.11 -11.72
N ASP A 47 8.52 37.76 -12.99
CA ASP A 47 9.21 38.64 -13.92
C ASP A 47 8.87 38.30 -15.37
N ILE A 48 7.58 38.31 -15.70
CA ILE A 48 7.09 38.01 -17.06
C ILE A 48 7.71 38.90 -18.15
N ASN A 49 8.17 40.10 -17.78
CA ASN A 49 8.81 41.05 -18.69
C ASN A 49 10.34 40.93 -18.71
N GLY A 50 10.94 40.02 -17.94
CA GLY A 50 12.40 39.81 -17.83
C GLY A 50 13.19 41.04 -17.40
N SER A 51 12.57 41.91 -16.59
CA SER A 51 13.14 43.17 -16.13
C SER A 51 14.24 42.99 -15.08
N HIS A 52 14.18 41.90 -14.30
CA HIS A 52 15.16 41.53 -13.28
C HIS A 52 15.94 40.26 -13.66
N TYR A 53 15.30 39.36 -14.41
CA TYR A 53 15.75 38.03 -14.78
C TYR A 53 15.60 37.81 -16.29
N PRO A 54 16.65 38.06 -17.09
CA PRO A 54 16.59 37.95 -18.55
C PRO A 54 16.13 36.58 -19.07
N GLN A 55 16.31 35.51 -18.28
CA GLN A 55 15.87 34.16 -18.63
C GLN A 55 14.36 34.02 -18.78
N CYS A 56 13.57 34.91 -18.19
CA CYS A 56 12.12 34.94 -18.34
C CYS A 56 11.66 35.38 -19.75
N LEU A 57 12.56 35.94 -20.58
CA LEU A 57 12.31 36.25 -21.99
C LEU A 57 12.88 35.20 -22.96
N SER A 58 13.43 34.10 -22.45
CA SER A 58 13.95 33.03 -23.29
C SER A 58 12.83 32.28 -24.04
N ALA A 59 13.19 31.48 -25.06
CA ALA A 59 12.22 30.69 -25.82
C ALA A 59 11.48 29.65 -24.95
N GLU A 60 12.12 29.21 -23.86
CA GLU A 60 11.55 28.28 -22.86
C GLU A 60 11.74 28.90 -21.47
N PRO A 61 10.91 29.89 -21.09
CA PRO A 61 11.08 30.59 -19.83
C PRO A 61 10.80 29.66 -18.64
N PRO A 62 11.56 29.79 -17.54
CA PRO A 62 11.27 29.05 -16.32
C PRO A 62 9.85 29.30 -15.83
N LYS A 63 9.20 28.24 -15.33
CA LYS A 63 7.79 28.32 -14.89
C LYS A 63 7.54 29.38 -13.81
N TRP A 64 8.51 29.60 -12.92
CA TRP A 64 8.41 30.57 -11.83
C TRP A 64 8.30 32.03 -12.31
N CYS A 65 8.63 32.33 -13.58
CA CYS A 65 8.56 33.68 -14.13
C CYS A 65 7.12 34.23 -14.17
N ASP A 66 6.13 33.35 -14.38
CA ASP A 66 4.69 33.68 -14.39
C ASP A 66 3.99 33.38 -13.06
N ASP A 67 4.68 32.66 -12.15
CA ASP A 67 4.12 32.35 -10.83
C ASP A 67 4.00 33.62 -9.98
N HIS A 68 2.89 33.74 -9.24
CA HIS A 68 2.63 34.92 -8.42
C HIS A 68 3.35 34.84 -7.07
N TRP A 69 3.98 35.94 -6.66
CA TRP A 69 4.67 36.06 -5.37
C TRP A 69 4.56 37.49 -4.83
N CYS A 70 4.97 37.69 -3.58
CA CYS A 70 5.13 39.03 -3.01
C CYS A 70 6.13 39.06 -1.84
N TYR A 71 6.57 40.27 -1.49
CA TYR A 71 7.24 40.55 -0.23
C TYR A 71 6.25 40.50 0.92
N VAL A 72 6.71 39.97 2.04
CA VAL A 72 5.92 39.69 3.25
C VAL A 72 6.66 40.21 4.49
N ASP A 73 5.91 40.52 5.53
CA ASP A 73 6.47 40.84 6.84
C ASP A 73 6.69 39.56 7.63
N ARG A 74 7.95 39.26 7.97
CA ARG A 74 8.31 38.04 8.74
C ARG A 74 7.58 37.94 10.07
N SER A 75 7.26 39.07 10.71
CA SER A 75 6.58 39.09 12.01
C SER A 75 5.10 38.73 11.94
N ASN A 76 4.50 38.80 10.74
CA ASN A 76 3.09 38.56 10.49
C ASN A 76 2.87 37.54 9.36
N CYS A 77 3.75 36.55 9.26
CA CYS A 77 3.72 35.55 8.20
C CYS A 77 3.94 34.14 8.74
N ASP A 78 2.88 33.33 8.77
CA ASP A 78 2.91 31.94 9.27
C ASP A 78 2.98 30.90 8.14
N VAL A 79 3.32 31.33 6.92
CA VAL A 79 3.54 30.44 5.76
C VAL A 79 5.01 30.45 5.35
N THR A 80 5.42 29.48 4.53
CA THR A 80 6.79 29.40 3.99
C THR A 80 7.19 30.71 3.31
N ASN A 81 8.32 31.26 3.75
CA ASN A 81 8.92 32.49 3.22
C ASN A 81 10.45 32.39 3.24
N GLU A 82 11.07 33.10 2.31
CA GLU A 82 12.51 33.12 2.08
C GLU A 82 13.08 34.53 2.24
N ILE A 83 14.37 34.64 2.57
CA ILE A 83 15.06 35.93 2.69
C ILE A 83 15.66 36.35 1.34
N SER A 84 15.50 37.61 0.98
CA SER A 84 16.16 38.19 -0.20
C SER A 84 17.61 38.51 0.14
N ALA A 85 18.55 37.99 -0.65
CA ALA A 85 19.98 38.23 -0.49
C ALA A 85 20.48 39.57 -1.09
N SER A 86 19.57 40.48 -1.47
CA SER A 86 19.94 41.73 -2.15
C SER A 86 20.15 42.91 -1.19
N GLU A 87 21.17 43.72 -1.45
CA GLU A 87 21.74 44.73 -0.56
C GLU A 87 20.71 45.74 0.00
N GLY A 88 20.74 45.94 1.33
CA GLY A 88 20.27 47.15 1.99
C GLY A 88 19.10 47.02 2.97
N ALA A 89 18.30 45.95 2.89
CA ALA A 89 17.28 45.63 3.90
C ALA A 89 16.90 44.15 3.84
N GLU A 90 16.83 43.47 4.98
CA GLU A 90 16.31 42.09 5.09
C GLU A 90 14.84 42.08 4.65
N LYS A 91 14.59 41.66 3.40
CA LYS A 91 13.24 41.51 2.87
C LYS A 91 12.88 40.04 2.80
N TYR A 92 11.69 39.70 3.24
CA TYR A 92 11.16 38.34 3.16
C TYR A 92 10.14 38.25 2.03
N TRP A 93 10.07 37.12 1.35
CA TRP A 93 9.18 36.92 0.22
C TRP A 93 8.56 35.52 0.24
N SER A 94 7.39 35.38 -0.38
CA SER A 94 6.63 34.13 -0.38
C SER A 94 5.78 33.96 -1.64
N TYR A 95 5.92 32.80 -2.30
CA TYR A 95 4.98 32.33 -3.32
C TYR A 95 3.72 31.72 -2.70
N THR A 96 3.87 31.08 -1.54
CA THR A 96 2.77 30.38 -0.85
C THR A 96 1.66 31.35 -0.43
N THR A 97 2.04 32.57 -0.05
CA THR A 97 1.11 33.69 0.18
C THR A 97 0.14 33.90 -1.00
N CYS A 98 0.63 33.72 -2.22
CA CYS A 98 -0.11 33.90 -3.45
C CYS A 98 -0.64 32.58 -4.04
N GLY A 99 -0.54 31.46 -3.33
CA GLY A 99 -1.05 30.15 -3.76
C GLY A 99 -0.12 29.37 -4.68
N TYR A 100 1.13 29.80 -4.84
CA TYR A 100 2.10 29.14 -5.72
C TYR A 100 3.18 28.40 -4.91
N ARG A 101 3.81 27.42 -5.55
CA ARG A 101 4.99 26.74 -4.99
C ARG A 101 6.23 27.56 -5.33
N ASP A 102 7.18 27.63 -4.40
CA ASP A 102 8.45 28.29 -4.65
C ASP A 102 9.34 27.45 -5.58
N LEU A 103 9.20 27.69 -6.88
CA LEU A 103 10.05 27.12 -7.92
C LEU A 103 11.27 28.02 -8.23
N PHE A 104 11.25 29.26 -7.76
CA PHE A 104 12.35 30.20 -7.97
C PHE A 104 13.56 29.85 -7.11
N SER A 105 13.38 29.56 -5.82
CA SER A 105 14.47 29.08 -4.95
C SER A 105 15.13 27.83 -5.50
N LEU A 106 14.33 26.89 -6.01
CA LEU A 106 14.85 25.66 -6.62
C LEU A 106 15.70 25.94 -7.87
N ALA A 107 15.23 26.85 -8.73
CA ALA A 107 15.98 27.28 -9.90
C ALA A 107 17.27 28.01 -9.50
N ASN A 108 17.22 28.87 -8.47
CA ASN A 108 18.37 29.59 -7.97
C ASN A 108 19.45 28.64 -7.40
N ILE A 109 19.04 27.57 -6.69
CA ILE A 109 19.97 26.51 -6.25
C ILE A 109 20.61 25.81 -7.45
N THR A 110 19.83 25.50 -8.49
CA THR A 110 20.34 24.83 -9.69
C THR A 110 21.33 25.71 -10.45
N GLU A 111 21.04 27.00 -10.57
CA GLU A 111 21.96 27.95 -11.19
C GLU A 111 23.19 28.24 -10.32
N SER A 112 23.06 28.23 -8.99
CA SER A 112 24.21 28.48 -8.10
C SER A 112 25.27 27.39 -8.20
N ILE A 113 24.86 26.13 -8.43
CA ILE A 113 25.77 25.00 -8.63
C ILE A 113 26.24 24.84 -10.08
N ARG A 114 25.59 25.51 -11.05
CA ARG A 114 25.95 25.40 -12.47
C ARG A 114 27.39 25.85 -12.68
N GLY A 115 28.19 25.00 -13.33
CA GLY A 115 29.61 25.26 -13.58
C GLY A 115 30.53 25.09 -12.37
N GLN A 116 30.01 24.85 -11.16
CA GLN A 116 30.82 24.50 -10.00
C GLN A 116 31.39 23.08 -10.13
N THR A 117 32.51 22.81 -9.46
CA THR A 117 33.06 21.47 -9.33
C THR A 117 32.77 20.95 -7.92
N LEU A 118 31.94 19.93 -7.81
CA LEU A 118 31.60 19.28 -6.54
C LEU A 118 32.50 18.07 -6.28
N ARG A 119 32.94 17.91 -5.04
CA ARG A 119 33.73 16.76 -4.58
C ARG A 119 32.78 15.60 -4.32
N VAL A 120 32.98 14.50 -5.04
CA VAL A 120 32.12 13.32 -4.95
C VAL A 120 32.91 12.11 -4.48
N LEU A 121 32.36 11.37 -3.53
CA LEU A 121 32.88 10.08 -3.10
C LEU A 121 32.01 8.96 -3.67
N PHE A 122 32.64 7.98 -4.30
CA PHE A 122 31.97 6.76 -4.72
C PHE A 122 32.42 5.60 -3.85
N ILE A 123 31.47 4.91 -3.22
CA ILE A 123 31.74 3.71 -2.42
C ILE A 123 31.12 2.51 -3.12
N SER A 124 31.92 1.45 -3.23
CA SER A 124 31.48 0.18 -3.78
C SER A 124 30.44 -0.46 -2.89
N ASN A 125 29.38 -0.96 -3.50
CA ASN A 125 28.27 -1.60 -2.85
C ASN A 125 28.72 -2.94 -2.23
N THR A 126 28.21 -3.26 -1.04
CA THR A 126 28.51 -4.54 -0.37
C THR A 126 27.54 -5.65 -0.74
N GLY A 127 26.43 -5.35 -1.43
CA GLY A 127 25.45 -6.37 -1.84
C GLY A 127 24.23 -5.82 -2.58
N GLY A 128 23.49 -6.69 -3.29
CA GLY A 128 22.37 -6.28 -4.14
C GLY A 128 22.81 -5.75 -5.51
N TRP A 129 21.90 -5.15 -6.27
CA TRP A 129 22.12 -4.67 -7.65
C TRP A 129 22.02 -3.14 -7.83
N LYS A 130 21.61 -2.41 -6.79
CA LYS A 130 21.22 -0.99 -6.87
C LYS A 130 22.31 0.01 -6.52
N GLY A 131 23.47 -0.47 -6.04
CA GLY A 131 24.58 0.39 -5.65
C GLY A 131 25.58 0.65 -6.78
N ASN A 132 26.74 1.15 -6.40
CA ASN A 132 27.87 1.33 -7.30
C ASN A 132 28.84 0.15 -7.19
N TYR A 133 29.53 -0.25 -8.24
CA TYR A 133 30.42 -1.42 -8.25
C TYR A 133 31.83 -1.03 -8.67
N CYS A 134 32.80 -1.38 -7.83
CA CYS A 134 34.23 -1.16 -8.01
C CYS A 134 35.00 -2.44 -7.67
N SER A 135 36.34 -2.42 -7.78
CA SER A 135 37.20 -3.60 -7.61
C SER A 135 37.06 -4.29 -6.26
N GLU A 136 36.89 -3.52 -5.17
CA GLU A 136 36.71 -4.04 -3.82
C GLU A 136 35.34 -3.65 -3.28
N LEU A 137 34.62 -4.60 -2.66
CA LEU A 137 33.29 -4.36 -2.10
C LEU A 137 33.38 -3.54 -0.81
N GLY A 138 32.48 -2.59 -0.61
CA GLY A 138 32.41 -1.77 0.61
C GLY A 138 33.53 -0.74 0.79
N GLN A 139 34.45 -0.62 -0.17
CA GLN A 139 35.56 0.32 -0.13
C GLN A 139 35.32 1.52 -1.05
N ILE A 140 36.10 2.59 -0.85
CA ILE A 140 36.13 3.72 -1.77
C ILE A 140 36.59 3.22 -3.15
N CYS A 141 35.93 3.70 -4.19
CA CYS A 141 36.36 3.46 -5.55
C CYS A 141 37.61 4.31 -5.82
N VAL A 142 38.77 3.68 -5.92
CA VAL A 142 40.05 4.38 -6.18
C VAL A 142 40.32 4.43 -7.67
N ASN A 143 40.72 5.59 -8.20
CA ASN A 143 41.03 5.83 -9.62
C ASN A 143 39.89 5.52 -10.63
N GLN A 144 38.66 5.32 -10.17
CA GLN A 144 37.49 5.05 -11.01
C GLN A 144 36.20 5.40 -10.30
N ARG A 145 35.19 5.89 -11.01
CA ARG A 145 33.86 6.20 -10.41
C ARG A 145 33.02 4.97 -10.12
N GLY A 146 33.44 3.79 -10.58
CA GLY A 146 32.64 2.57 -10.55
C GLY A 146 31.56 2.53 -11.63
N ARG A 147 30.77 1.45 -11.64
CA ARG A 147 29.61 1.28 -12.52
C ARG A 147 28.40 0.96 -11.67
N GLY A 148 27.23 1.49 -11.99
CA GLY A 148 25.98 1.08 -11.34
C GLY A 148 24.91 2.16 -11.35
N PRO A 149 23.71 1.87 -10.83
CA PRO A 149 22.62 2.84 -10.79
C PRO A 149 22.98 4.13 -10.05
N THR A 150 23.68 4.05 -8.91
CA THR A 150 24.07 5.24 -8.14
C THR A 150 24.99 6.18 -8.93
N GLN A 151 25.95 5.62 -9.66
CA GLN A 151 26.86 6.40 -10.50
C GLN A 151 26.12 7.04 -11.69
N ARG A 152 25.20 6.31 -12.33
CA ARG A 152 24.38 6.84 -13.43
C ARG A 152 23.45 7.97 -13.01
N ILE A 153 22.91 7.91 -11.80
CA ILE A 153 22.06 8.99 -11.26
C ILE A 153 22.88 10.26 -11.11
N ILE A 154 24.07 10.18 -10.53
CA ILE A 154 24.95 11.33 -10.38
C ILE A 154 25.37 11.88 -11.75
N ASP A 155 25.73 11.03 -12.73
CA ASP A 155 26.02 11.48 -14.09
C ASP A 155 24.82 12.22 -14.72
N THR A 156 23.61 11.70 -14.54
CA THR A 156 22.37 12.33 -15.05
C THR A 156 22.13 13.70 -14.40
N LEU A 157 22.43 13.82 -13.10
CA LEU A 157 22.36 15.09 -12.38
C LEU A 157 23.42 16.08 -12.87
N THR A 158 24.66 15.64 -13.12
CA THR A 158 25.71 16.52 -13.65
C THR A 158 25.33 17.09 -15.02
N ASN A 159 24.71 16.27 -15.89
CA ASN A 159 24.29 16.70 -17.22
C ASN A 159 23.09 17.65 -17.19
N SER A 160 22.15 17.45 -16.25
CA SER A 160 20.93 18.27 -16.17
C SER A 160 21.15 19.58 -15.42
N ALA A 161 21.87 19.57 -14.30
CA ALA A 161 22.16 20.76 -13.50
C ALA A 161 23.47 21.48 -13.92
N GLY A 162 24.29 20.87 -14.77
CA GLY A 162 25.46 21.53 -15.37
C GLY A 162 26.64 21.75 -14.42
N PHE A 163 26.73 21.01 -13.32
CA PHE A 163 27.90 21.01 -12.43
C PHE A 163 28.90 19.91 -12.84
N ARG A 164 30.17 20.11 -12.49
CA ARG A 164 31.26 19.15 -12.69
C ARG A 164 31.48 18.37 -11.41
N ILE A 165 32.03 17.16 -11.52
CA ILE A 165 32.38 16.34 -10.36
C ILE A 165 33.85 15.98 -10.35
N GLU A 166 34.45 16.12 -9.17
CA GLU A 166 35.81 15.70 -8.85
C GLU A 166 35.73 14.52 -7.88
N GLN A 167 36.22 13.36 -8.32
CA GLN A 167 36.19 12.18 -7.48
C GLN A 167 37.27 12.24 -6.39
N GLN A 168 36.84 12.18 -5.14
CA GLN A 168 37.76 12.03 -4.01
C GLN A 168 38.14 10.56 -3.83
N GLN A 169 39.43 10.33 -3.57
CA GLN A 169 40.00 8.99 -3.36
C GLN A 169 40.19 8.65 -1.88
N ASP A 170 40.09 9.67 -1.02
CA ASP A 170 40.26 9.56 0.42
C ASP A 170 39.37 10.61 1.11
N VAL A 171 39.01 10.34 2.37
CA VAL A 171 38.08 11.16 3.16
C VAL A 171 38.69 11.38 4.54
N GLY A 172 39.88 11.98 4.59
CA GLY A 172 40.62 12.14 5.85
C GLY A 172 40.90 10.82 6.57
N SER A 173 41.54 10.88 7.75
CA SER A 173 41.91 9.68 8.50
C SER A 173 40.68 8.79 8.78
N SER A 174 40.61 7.65 8.09
CA SER A 174 39.63 6.58 8.28
C SER A 174 39.51 6.10 9.73
N GLN A 175 40.49 6.41 10.59
CA GLN A 175 40.48 6.10 12.02
C GLN A 175 39.42 6.87 12.81
N ASN A 176 38.94 8.00 12.31
CA ASN A 176 37.87 8.78 12.98
C ASN A 176 36.46 8.24 12.66
N PHE A 177 36.34 7.37 11.66
CA PHE A 177 35.07 6.84 11.19
C PHE A 177 34.81 5.49 11.85
N GLY A 178 33.96 5.48 12.87
CA GLY A 178 33.75 4.31 13.73
C GLY A 178 33.24 3.04 13.00
N VAL A 179 32.86 3.11 11.72
CA VAL A 179 32.45 1.96 10.91
C VAL A 179 32.76 2.21 9.42
N SER A 180 33.46 1.29 8.74
CA SER A 180 33.75 1.33 7.29
C SER A 180 32.51 1.59 6.42
N GLY A 181 31.33 1.14 6.86
CA GLY A 181 30.06 1.34 6.16
C GLY A 181 29.36 2.69 6.36
N SER A 182 29.86 3.62 7.18
CA SER A 182 29.29 4.99 7.34
C SER A 182 30.16 6.10 6.76
N LEU A 183 31.35 5.74 6.26
CA LEU A 183 32.37 6.65 5.73
C LEU A 183 31.80 7.76 4.82
N GLY A 184 30.88 7.40 3.93
CA GLY A 184 30.26 8.32 3.01
C GLY A 184 29.38 9.39 3.66
N ALA A 185 28.51 8.97 4.59
CA ALA A 185 27.61 9.88 5.29
C ALA A 185 28.40 10.79 6.24
N ASP A 186 29.29 10.20 7.03
CA ASP A 186 30.14 10.93 7.97
C ASP A 186 31.09 11.90 7.22
N GLY A 187 31.63 11.48 6.08
CA GLY A 187 32.53 12.29 5.26
C GLY A 187 31.85 13.51 4.64
N GLN A 188 30.60 13.33 4.21
CA GLN A 188 29.76 14.43 3.74
C GLN A 188 29.37 15.37 4.89
N GLY A 189 28.96 14.81 6.03
CA GLY A 189 28.58 15.56 7.22
C GLY A 189 29.70 16.45 7.77
N MET A 190 30.95 15.99 7.66
CA MET A 190 32.14 16.76 8.03
C MET A 190 32.66 17.71 6.93
N GLY A 191 32.06 17.70 5.73
CA GLY A 191 32.45 18.59 4.63
C GLY A 191 33.74 18.18 3.89
N PHE A 192 34.20 16.94 4.04
CA PHE A 192 35.31 16.42 3.22
C PHE A 192 34.90 16.20 1.77
N VAL A 193 33.64 15.84 1.55
CA VAL A 193 33.02 15.61 0.24
C VAL A 193 31.66 16.31 0.21
N ASP A 194 31.21 16.73 -0.96
CA ASP A 194 29.92 17.42 -1.12
C ASP A 194 28.80 16.42 -1.39
N ILE A 195 29.10 15.34 -2.13
CA ILE A 195 28.15 14.26 -2.45
C ILE A 195 28.80 12.91 -2.18
N CYS A 196 28.09 12.01 -1.49
CA CYS A 196 28.46 10.60 -1.43
C CYS A 196 27.54 9.74 -2.30
N GLY A 197 28.08 9.16 -3.37
CA GLY A 197 27.43 8.19 -4.23
C GLY A 197 27.62 6.76 -3.73
N CYS A 198 26.72 6.29 -2.85
CA CYS A 198 26.66 4.88 -2.46
C CYS A 198 25.24 4.40 -2.16
N SER A 199 25.06 3.08 -2.10
CA SER A 199 23.81 2.45 -1.67
C SER A 199 23.93 2.11 -0.19
N MET A 200 23.17 2.79 0.65
CA MET A 200 23.20 2.60 2.10
C MET A 200 21.81 2.71 2.71
N VAL A 201 21.59 1.92 3.76
CA VAL A 201 20.36 1.98 4.57
C VAL A 201 20.39 3.25 5.42
N MET A 202 19.27 3.97 5.44
CA MET A 202 19.03 5.09 6.35
C MET A 202 18.91 4.56 7.78
N LEU A 203 19.89 4.93 8.60
CA LEU A 203 19.93 4.65 10.03
C LEU A 203 19.95 6.01 10.76
N PRO A 204 19.35 6.14 11.96
CA PRO A 204 19.31 7.40 12.69
C PRO A 204 20.70 8.06 12.79
N ARG A 205 21.72 7.30 13.19
CA ARG A 205 23.11 7.77 13.28
C ARG A 205 23.65 8.36 11.97
N ARG A 206 23.21 7.86 10.82
CA ARG A 206 23.67 8.34 9.50
C ARG A 206 22.89 9.55 9.03
N THR A 207 21.57 9.57 9.27
CA THR A 207 20.72 10.72 8.93
C THR A 207 20.99 11.93 9.80
N ASP A 208 21.53 11.72 11.01
CA ASP A 208 22.03 12.80 11.87
C ASP A 208 23.34 13.40 11.32
N ALA A 209 24.15 12.61 10.60
CA ALA A 209 25.44 13.05 10.06
C ALA A 209 25.27 13.78 8.72
N SER A 210 24.43 13.26 7.81
CA SER A 210 24.22 13.87 6.51
C SER A 210 22.79 13.64 5.99
N PRO A 211 22.29 14.51 5.09
CA PRO A 211 20.99 14.32 4.46
C PRO A 211 21.02 13.17 3.45
N PHE A 212 19.99 12.32 3.46
CA PHE A 212 19.85 11.19 2.55
C PHE A 212 18.79 11.45 1.50
N ILE A 213 19.06 11.02 0.26
CA ILE A 213 18.04 10.96 -0.80
C ILE A 213 17.52 9.53 -0.87
N THR A 214 16.22 9.35 -0.61
CA THR A 214 15.57 8.05 -0.68
C THR A 214 15.39 7.63 -2.14
N MET A 215 16.28 6.77 -2.64
CA MET A 215 16.17 6.27 -4.01
C MET A 215 15.21 5.09 -4.14
N TRP A 216 15.14 4.23 -3.13
CA TRP A 216 14.21 3.09 -3.08
C TRP A 216 13.96 2.64 -1.64
N SER A 217 12.83 1.98 -1.42
CA SER A 217 12.55 1.20 -0.21
C SER A 217 12.54 -0.29 -0.57
N GLU A 218 13.11 -1.12 0.30
CA GLU A 218 13.03 -2.58 0.18
C GLU A 218 12.39 -3.14 1.45
N PRO A 219 11.32 -3.94 1.34
CA PRO A 219 10.78 -4.62 2.49
C PRO A 219 11.76 -5.70 2.96
N VAL A 220 11.90 -5.86 4.28
CA VAL A 220 12.57 -7.02 4.85
C VAL A 220 11.60 -8.19 4.75
N ILE A 221 11.97 -9.20 3.96
CA ILE A 221 11.16 -10.42 3.79
C ILE A 221 11.86 -11.59 4.46
N MET A 222 11.08 -12.41 5.18
CA MET A 222 11.55 -13.69 5.69
C MET A 222 11.36 -14.75 4.62
N VAL A 223 12.42 -15.51 4.33
CA VAL A 223 12.35 -16.66 3.42
C VAL A 223 12.47 -17.92 4.27
N GLY A 224 11.36 -18.64 4.39
CA GLY A 224 11.26 -19.90 5.14
C GLY A 224 11.26 -21.13 4.23
N PRO A 225 11.55 -22.32 4.78
CA PRO A 225 11.39 -23.57 4.05
C PRO A 225 9.91 -23.86 3.79
N THR A 226 9.52 -24.15 2.56
CA THR A 226 8.15 -24.59 2.25
C THR A 226 8.06 -26.11 2.25
N ARG A 227 6.96 -26.64 2.77
CA ARG A 227 6.58 -28.05 2.59
C ARG A 227 5.42 -28.14 1.61
N LEU A 228 5.52 -29.09 0.69
CA LEU A 228 4.39 -29.48 -0.15
C LEU A 228 3.49 -30.37 0.70
N GLU A 229 2.33 -29.86 1.09
CA GLU A 229 1.34 -30.67 1.78
C GLU A 229 0.61 -31.52 0.73
N GLN A 230 1.08 -32.76 0.56
CA GLN A 230 0.41 -33.74 -0.28
C GLN A 230 -0.72 -34.38 0.53
N PRO A 231 -1.95 -34.47 -0.01
CA PRO A 231 -3.02 -35.18 0.65
C PRO A 231 -2.62 -36.65 0.86
N SER A 232 -2.90 -37.23 2.03
CA SER A 232 -2.74 -38.66 2.26
C SER A 232 -3.66 -39.47 1.34
N ASP A 233 -3.15 -40.57 0.79
CA ASP A 233 -3.90 -41.46 -0.11
C ASP A 233 -4.70 -42.55 0.63
N ASP A 234 -4.74 -42.52 1.97
CA ASP A 234 -5.46 -43.49 2.78
C ASP A 234 -6.98 -43.40 2.56
N PHE A 235 -7.63 -44.55 2.36
CA PHE A 235 -9.08 -44.65 2.13
C PHE A 235 -9.92 -43.97 3.23
N VAL A 236 -9.54 -44.12 4.50
CA VAL A 236 -10.25 -43.49 5.63
C VAL A 236 -10.19 -41.96 5.54
N SER A 237 -9.04 -41.43 5.13
CA SER A 237 -8.87 -39.99 4.93
C SER A 237 -9.67 -39.49 3.72
N MET A 238 -9.82 -40.31 2.68
CA MET A 238 -10.66 -40.02 1.52
C MET A 238 -12.15 -40.03 1.89
N LEU A 239 -12.62 -41.04 2.62
CA LEU A 239 -14.00 -41.12 3.09
C LEU A 239 -14.34 -39.95 4.02
N GLY A 240 -13.41 -39.56 4.90
CA GLY A 240 -13.56 -38.40 5.77
C GLY A 240 -13.74 -37.08 5.01
N ARG A 241 -13.24 -36.94 3.78
CA ARG A 241 -13.43 -35.73 2.96
C ARG A 241 -14.90 -35.52 2.55
N ALA A 242 -15.67 -36.60 2.41
CA ALA A 242 -17.10 -36.51 2.10
C ALA A 242 -17.92 -35.90 3.26
N PHE A 243 -17.48 -36.06 4.51
CA PHE A 243 -18.19 -35.55 5.69
C PHE A 243 -17.69 -34.17 6.18
N ARG A 244 -16.59 -33.66 5.63
CA ARG A 244 -16.07 -32.30 5.89
C ARG A 244 -16.94 -31.11 5.43
N PRO A 245 -17.78 -31.20 4.38
CA PRO A 245 -18.48 -30.02 3.85
C PRO A 245 -19.36 -29.31 4.87
N PHE A 246 -19.90 -30.07 5.84
CA PHE A 246 -20.65 -29.54 6.96
C PHE A 246 -19.93 -29.80 8.29
N SER A 247 -20.00 -28.83 9.20
CA SER A 247 -19.48 -28.99 10.55
C SER A 247 -20.27 -30.06 11.31
N PRO A 248 -19.65 -30.75 12.29
CA PRO A 248 -20.36 -31.72 13.11
C PRO A 248 -21.59 -31.14 13.81
N SER A 249 -21.55 -29.86 14.20
CA SER A 249 -22.69 -29.16 14.78
C SER A 249 -23.85 -29.02 13.80
N LEU A 250 -23.57 -28.70 12.53
CA LEU A 250 -24.60 -28.55 11.50
C LEU A 250 -25.28 -29.89 11.20
N TRP A 251 -24.52 -30.98 11.09
CA TRP A 251 -25.07 -32.32 10.96
C TRP A 251 -26.03 -32.67 12.11
N GLY A 252 -25.64 -32.35 13.35
CA GLY A 252 -26.49 -32.52 14.51
C GLY A 252 -27.80 -31.74 14.40
N THR A 253 -27.74 -30.47 13.99
CA THR A 253 -28.95 -29.64 13.83
C THR A 253 -29.89 -30.15 12.74
N VAL A 254 -29.35 -30.62 11.60
CA VAL A 254 -30.15 -31.19 10.51
C VAL A 254 -30.88 -32.45 10.96
N LEU A 255 -30.19 -33.34 11.68
CA LEU A 255 -30.77 -34.56 12.22
C LEU A 255 -31.89 -34.25 13.23
N VAL A 256 -31.66 -33.31 14.14
CA VAL A 256 -32.67 -32.91 15.13
C VAL A 256 -33.89 -32.26 14.48
N MET A 257 -33.69 -31.37 13.50
CA MET A 257 -34.77 -30.70 12.77
C MET A 257 -35.59 -31.67 11.92
N ALA A 258 -34.93 -32.60 11.24
CA ALA A 258 -35.61 -33.61 10.45
C ALA A 258 -36.44 -34.56 11.32
N LEU A 259 -35.87 -35.05 12.43
CA LEU A 259 -36.59 -35.91 13.37
C LEU A 259 -37.77 -35.17 14.03
N SER A 260 -37.63 -33.88 14.34
CA SER A 260 -38.72 -33.10 14.94
C SER A 260 -39.88 -32.88 13.95
N ILE A 261 -39.58 -32.51 12.69
CA ILE A 261 -40.61 -32.35 11.65
C ILE A 261 -41.27 -33.69 11.34
N SER A 262 -40.50 -34.77 11.22
CA SER A 262 -41.03 -36.11 10.98
C SER A 262 -41.88 -36.62 12.13
N PHE A 263 -41.50 -36.36 13.38
CA PHE A 263 -42.32 -36.68 14.55
C PHE A 263 -43.67 -35.95 14.51
N LEU A 264 -43.67 -34.67 14.17
CA LEU A 264 -44.91 -33.89 14.00
C LEU A 264 -45.80 -34.42 12.87
N ILE A 265 -45.21 -34.83 11.74
CA ILE A 265 -45.94 -35.47 10.63
C ILE A 265 -46.57 -36.79 11.12
N THR A 266 -45.82 -37.64 11.83
CA THR A 266 -46.33 -38.91 12.37
C THR A 266 -47.47 -38.69 13.37
N LEU A 267 -47.41 -37.65 14.20
CA LEU A 267 -48.50 -37.32 15.12
C LEU A 267 -49.77 -36.88 14.39
N LEU A 268 -49.65 -36.04 13.36
CA LEU A 268 -50.79 -35.55 12.58
C LEU A 268 -51.41 -36.65 11.71
N GLU A 269 -50.58 -37.48 11.09
CA GLU A 269 -51.03 -38.58 10.23
C GLU A 269 -51.52 -39.82 11.02
N LYS A 270 -51.39 -39.81 12.35
CA LYS A 270 -52.09 -40.77 13.22
C LYS A 270 -53.56 -40.39 13.48
N GLY A 271 -53.92 -39.13 13.21
CA GLY A 271 -55.29 -38.63 13.35
C GLY A 271 -56.27 -39.24 12.34
N GLU A 272 -57.54 -38.84 12.43
CA GLU A 272 -58.61 -39.31 11.53
C GLU A 272 -58.30 -38.96 10.06
N GLY A 273 -58.32 -39.96 9.19
CA GLY A 273 -58.03 -39.82 7.76
C GLY A 273 -56.54 -39.74 7.42
N GLY A 274 -55.63 -40.00 8.36
CA GLY A 274 -54.18 -39.94 8.17
C GLY A 274 -53.53 -41.24 7.70
N GLN A 275 -52.33 -41.14 7.14
CA GLN A 275 -51.53 -42.26 6.61
C GLN A 275 -51.33 -43.42 7.60
N PHE A 276 -51.29 -43.14 8.90
CA PHE A 276 -50.99 -44.13 9.95
C PHE A 276 -52.20 -44.44 10.85
N GLN A 277 -53.42 -44.12 10.40
CA GLN A 277 -54.64 -44.30 11.18
C GLN A 277 -54.80 -45.74 11.71
N GLU A 278 -54.61 -46.74 10.85
CA GLU A 278 -54.87 -48.16 11.16
C GLU A 278 -53.71 -48.88 11.89
N LEU A 279 -52.53 -48.26 12.03
CA LEU A 279 -51.37 -48.91 12.66
C LEU A 279 -51.38 -48.76 14.20
N GLU A 280 -50.86 -49.74 14.93
CA GLU A 280 -50.64 -49.58 16.38
C GLU A 280 -49.65 -48.43 16.68
N ARG A 281 -49.72 -47.84 17.88
CA ARG A 281 -48.89 -46.66 18.23
C ARG A 281 -47.38 -46.94 18.15
N VAL A 282 -46.96 -48.15 18.51
CA VAL A 282 -45.55 -48.55 18.49
C VAL A 282 -45.05 -48.69 17.06
N ASP A 283 -45.83 -49.35 16.21
CA ASP A 283 -45.52 -49.53 14.78
C ASP A 283 -45.57 -48.20 14.02
N THR A 284 -46.47 -47.29 14.40
CA THR A 284 -46.57 -45.94 13.84
C THR A 284 -45.29 -45.13 14.11
N PHE A 285 -44.76 -45.21 15.33
CA PHE A 285 -43.52 -44.52 15.70
C PHE A 285 -42.31 -45.11 14.98
N GLY A 286 -42.21 -46.45 14.90
CA GLY A 286 -41.15 -47.14 14.17
C GLY A 286 -41.17 -46.82 12.67
N ALA A 287 -42.35 -46.84 12.05
CA ALA A 287 -42.54 -46.48 10.65
C ALA A 287 -42.19 -45.00 10.41
N GLY A 288 -42.66 -44.09 11.27
CA GLY A 288 -42.34 -42.67 11.18
C GLY A 288 -40.84 -42.38 11.25
N LEU A 289 -40.13 -43.02 12.19
CA LEU A 289 -38.67 -42.88 12.33
C LEU A 289 -37.92 -43.47 11.13
N PHE A 290 -38.35 -44.63 10.64
CA PHE A 290 -37.77 -45.26 9.46
C PHE A 290 -37.96 -44.40 8.20
N THR A 291 -39.17 -43.87 7.99
CA THR A 291 -39.46 -42.96 6.87
C THR A 291 -38.68 -41.65 6.99
N ALA A 292 -38.51 -41.11 8.20
CA ALA A 292 -37.67 -39.94 8.46
C ALA A 292 -36.20 -40.18 8.09
N PHE A 293 -35.64 -41.30 8.55
CA PHE A 293 -34.28 -41.71 8.24
C PHE A 293 -34.09 -41.91 6.73
N PHE A 294 -35.00 -42.65 6.10
CA PHE A 294 -34.92 -42.92 4.67
C PHE A 294 -35.01 -41.62 3.86
N SER A 295 -35.87 -40.68 4.28
CA SER A 295 -35.99 -39.37 3.62
C SER A 295 -34.71 -38.52 3.69
N LEU A 296 -33.95 -38.62 4.77
CA LEU A 296 -32.67 -37.92 4.92
C LEU A 296 -31.56 -38.55 4.09
N VAL A 297 -31.50 -39.88 4.03
CA VAL A 297 -30.45 -40.61 3.31
C VAL A 297 -30.61 -40.51 1.80
N THR A 298 -31.86 -40.58 1.30
CA THR A 298 -32.15 -40.44 -0.14
C THR A 298 -32.31 -38.99 -0.57
N PHE A 299 -32.38 -38.05 0.37
CA PHE A 299 -32.73 -36.65 0.16
C PHE A 299 -34.07 -36.43 -0.55
N GLU A 300 -35.01 -37.35 -0.35
CA GLU A 300 -36.35 -37.35 -0.95
C GLU A 300 -37.40 -37.47 0.16
N VAL A 301 -38.53 -36.77 0.08
CA VAL A 301 -39.58 -36.93 1.10
C VAL A 301 -40.40 -38.19 0.83
N GLN A 302 -40.37 -39.12 1.79
CA GLN A 302 -41.01 -40.44 1.66
C GLN A 302 -42.38 -40.53 2.37
N PHE A 303 -42.81 -39.46 3.03
CA PHE A 303 -44.14 -39.36 3.64
C PHE A 303 -45.20 -39.10 2.57
N GLN A 304 -46.36 -39.76 2.69
CA GLN A 304 -47.53 -39.57 1.82
C GLN A 304 -48.70 -39.03 2.65
N PRO A 305 -48.61 -37.78 3.16
CA PRO A 305 -49.58 -37.25 4.10
C PRO A 305 -50.95 -37.04 3.45
N GLN A 306 -51.99 -37.52 4.12
CA GLN A 306 -53.38 -37.32 3.70
C GLN A 306 -54.00 -36.09 4.36
N THR A 307 -53.52 -35.71 5.55
CA THR A 307 -54.02 -34.54 6.28
C THR A 307 -53.47 -33.22 5.71
N VAL A 308 -54.24 -32.14 5.84
CA VAL A 308 -53.80 -30.80 5.42
C VAL A 308 -52.56 -30.36 6.20
N GLY A 309 -52.50 -30.66 7.51
CA GLY A 309 -51.36 -30.33 8.36
C GLY A 309 -50.09 -31.11 7.99
N GLY A 310 -50.22 -32.41 7.71
CA GLY A 310 -49.11 -33.24 7.25
C GLY A 310 -48.54 -32.74 5.92
N ARG A 311 -49.40 -32.33 4.97
CA ARG A 311 -48.96 -31.77 3.67
C ARG A 311 -48.13 -30.49 3.84
N ILE A 312 -48.53 -29.58 4.73
CA ILE A 312 -47.77 -28.34 4.99
C ILE A 312 -46.39 -28.66 5.60
N LEU A 313 -46.33 -29.57 6.57
CA LEU A 313 -45.05 -29.98 7.17
C LEU A 313 -44.14 -30.72 6.19
N THR A 314 -44.72 -31.55 5.30
CA THR A 314 -43.99 -32.21 4.22
C THR A 314 -43.40 -31.22 3.22
N LEU A 315 -44.08 -30.12 2.90
CA LEU A 315 -43.51 -29.03 2.10
C LEU A 315 -42.31 -28.39 2.81
N GLY A 316 -42.41 -28.16 4.13
CA GLY A 316 -41.31 -27.67 4.94
C GLY A 316 -40.10 -28.61 4.96
N LEU A 317 -40.34 -29.92 5.10
CA LEU A 317 -39.31 -30.95 5.04
C LEU A 317 -38.65 -31.01 3.65
N SER A 318 -39.44 -30.92 2.58
CA SER A 318 -38.95 -30.90 1.20
C SER A 318 -38.04 -29.69 0.95
N PHE A 319 -38.46 -28.50 1.36
CA PHE A 319 -37.65 -27.30 1.22
C PHE A 319 -36.32 -27.40 1.98
N MET A 320 -36.35 -27.93 3.22
CA MET A 320 -35.14 -28.16 4.01
C MET A 320 -34.18 -29.16 3.31
N LEU A 321 -34.69 -30.27 2.77
CA LEU A 321 -33.86 -31.27 2.06
C LEU A 321 -33.24 -30.69 0.78
N VAL A 322 -33.98 -29.89 0.01
CA VAL A 322 -33.44 -29.22 -1.19
C VAL A 322 -32.31 -28.26 -0.83
N LEU A 323 -32.48 -27.45 0.22
CA LEU A 323 -31.42 -26.57 0.72
C LEU A 323 -30.19 -27.36 1.20
N LEU A 324 -30.42 -28.48 1.88
CA LEU A 324 -29.35 -29.35 2.39
C LEU A 324 -28.52 -29.93 1.24
N VAL A 325 -29.17 -30.52 0.22
CA VAL A 325 -28.48 -31.11 -0.94
C VAL A 325 -27.72 -30.05 -1.72
N SER A 326 -28.36 -28.90 -1.98
CA SER A 326 -27.71 -27.79 -2.70
C SER A 326 -26.48 -27.28 -1.96
N GLY A 327 -26.58 -27.05 -0.65
CA GLY A 327 -25.46 -26.59 0.16
C GLY A 327 -24.34 -27.63 0.26
N TYR A 328 -24.70 -28.91 0.43
CA TYR A 328 -23.74 -30.01 0.54
C TYR A 328 -22.97 -30.20 -0.76
N THR A 329 -23.67 -30.27 -1.89
CA THR A 329 -23.04 -30.50 -3.20
C THR A 329 -22.15 -29.31 -3.62
N ALA A 330 -22.57 -28.07 -3.34
CA ALA A 330 -21.77 -26.88 -3.64
C ALA A 330 -20.46 -26.83 -2.83
N THR A 331 -20.54 -27.10 -1.53
CA THR A 331 -19.37 -27.10 -0.64
C THR A 331 -18.45 -28.29 -0.92
N LEU A 332 -19.01 -29.48 -1.16
CA LEU A 332 -18.23 -30.66 -1.57
C LEU A 332 -17.46 -30.41 -2.86
N ALA A 333 -18.09 -29.82 -3.89
CA ALA A 333 -17.41 -29.49 -5.14
C ALA A 333 -16.22 -28.56 -4.92
N SER A 334 -16.36 -27.54 -4.07
CA SER A 334 -15.24 -26.65 -3.72
C SER A 334 -14.09 -27.38 -3.02
N PHE A 335 -14.39 -28.38 -2.19
CA PHE A 335 -13.35 -29.15 -1.48
C PHE A 335 -12.65 -30.19 -2.36
N LEU A 336 -13.30 -30.67 -3.43
CA LEU A 336 -12.70 -31.60 -4.38
C LEU A 336 -11.75 -30.93 -5.36
N VAL A 337 -11.77 -29.59 -5.45
CA VAL A 337 -10.73 -28.83 -6.15
C VAL A 337 -9.44 -28.90 -5.31
N VAL A 338 -8.56 -29.84 -5.66
CA VAL A 338 -7.27 -30.03 -4.98
C VAL A 338 -6.31 -28.91 -5.34
N GLU A 339 -6.17 -27.94 -4.46
CA GLU A 339 -5.06 -26.99 -4.51
C GLU A 339 -3.81 -27.64 -3.88
N LYS A 340 -2.71 -27.72 -4.63
CA LYS A 340 -1.41 -28.02 -4.05
C LYS A 340 -0.99 -26.83 -3.19
N ARG A 341 -1.22 -26.92 -1.88
CA ARG A 341 -0.84 -25.85 -0.94
C ARG A 341 0.61 -26.03 -0.52
N LEU A 342 1.40 -24.99 -0.77
CA LEU A 342 2.69 -24.82 -0.14
C LEU A 342 2.42 -24.27 1.26
N THR A 343 2.70 -25.06 2.29
CA THR A 343 2.62 -24.60 3.67
C THR A 343 4.01 -24.32 4.21
N SER A 344 4.18 -23.17 4.88
CA SER A 344 5.40 -22.86 5.60
C SER A 344 5.20 -23.26 7.06
N PRO A 345 6.17 -23.93 7.71
CA PRO A 345 6.14 -24.12 9.16
C PRO A 345 6.50 -22.84 9.93
N ILE A 346 6.93 -21.78 9.22
CA ILE A 346 7.36 -20.51 9.79
C ILE A 346 6.58 -19.40 9.10
N ASP A 347 5.69 -18.74 9.83
CA ASP A 347 4.98 -17.54 9.36
C ASP A 347 5.58 -16.27 9.96
N SER A 348 6.24 -16.38 11.12
CA SER A 348 6.83 -15.25 11.83
C SER A 348 8.26 -15.54 12.32
N LEU A 349 8.98 -14.47 12.68
CA LEU A 349 10.29 -14.60 13.34
C LEU A 349 10.19 -15.32 14.67
N ASP A 350 9.09 -15.11 15.41
CA ASP A 350 8.84 -15.80 16.67
C ASP A 350 8.70 -17.31 16.45
N ASP A 351 8.06 -17.75 15.35
CA ASP A 351 7.97 -19.17 15.01
C ASP A 351 9.34 -19.74 14.65
N ALA A 352 10.17 -18.99 13.92
CA ALA A 352 11.53 -19.40 13.62
C ALA A 352 12.35 -19.61 14.91
N ILE A 353 12.19 -18.72 15.90
CA ILE A 353 12.86 -18.82 17.20
C ILE A 353 12.31 -20.01 18.00
N ARG A 354 10.99 -20.16 18.11
CA ARG A 354 10.34 -21.28 18.82
C ARG A 354 10.75 -22.63 18.26
N LEU A 355 10.84 -22.74 16.94
CA LEU A 355 11.26 -23.95 16.24
C LEU A 355 12.79 -24.09 16.13
N SER A 356 13.57 -23.20 16.78
CA SER A 356 15.03 -23.23 16.84
C SER A 356 15.72 -23.23 15.46
N TYR A 357 15.13 -22.53 14.48
CA TYR A 357 15.76 -22.32 13.18
C TYR A 357 16.92 -21.33 13.29
N LYS A 358 18.00 -21.58 12.54
CA LYS A 358 19.08 -20.62 12.37
C LYS A 358 18.64 -19.54 11.39
N VAL A 359 18.59 -18.30 11.85
CA VAL A 359 18.21 -17.14 11.03
C VAL A 359 19.48 -16.45 10.53
N GLY A 360 19.54 -16.21 9.22
CA GLY A 360 20.60 -15.44 8.58
C GLY A 360 20.03 -14.21 7.88
N THR A 361 20.76 -13.10 7.92
CA THR A 361 20.43 -11.90 7.14
C THR A 361 21.30 -11.84 5.89
N GLY A 362 20.70 -11.53 4.74
CA GLY A 362 21.43 -11.37 3.50
C GLY A 362 20.68 -10.48 2.52
N PHE A 363 21.42 -9.86 1.61
CA PHE A 363 20.83 -9.10 0.51
C PHE A 363 20.55 -10.04 -0.67
N ARG A 364 19.32 -10.01 -1.18
CA ARG A 364 18.95 -10.82 -2.35
C ARG A 364 19.51 -10.17 -3.61
N SER A 365 20.48 -10.82 -4.25
CA SER A 365 20.87 -10.47 -5.62
C SER A 365 19.93 -11.16 -6.63
N PRO A 366 19.59 -10.51 -7.76
CA PRO A 366 18.91 -11.18 -8.86
C PRO A 366 19.81 -12.32 -9.38
N PRO A 367 19.25 -13.49 -9.75
CA PRO A 367 20.02 -14.65 -10.18
C PRO A 367 20.93 -14.39 -11.40
N ASN A 368 20.63 -13.35 -12.19
CA ASN A 368 21.36 -12.99 -13.41
C ASN A 368 22.34 -11.83 -13.23
N LEU A 369 22.52 -11.32 -12.02
CA LEU A 369 23.48 -10.27 -11.68
C LEU A 369 24.44 -10.83 -10.63
N LYS A 370 25.29 -11.77 -11.07
CA LYS A 370 26.56 -11.98 -10.39
C LYS A 370 27.50 -10.83 -10.78
N PRO A 371 28.29 -10.30 -9.83
CA PRO A 371 29.34 -9.31 -10.15
C PRO A 371 30.30 -9.86 -11.21
#